data_AF-A0A8S9BD08-F1
#
_entry.id   AF-A0A8S9BD08-F1
#
_cell.length_a   1.000
_cell.length_b   1.000
_cell.length_c   1.000
_cell.angle_alpha   90.00
_cell.angle_beta   90.00
_cell.angle_gamma   90.00
#
_symmetry.space_group_name_H-M   'P 1'
#
loop_
_entity.id
_entity.type
_entity.pdbx_description
1 polymer ?
#
loop_
_entity_poly.entity_id
_entity_poly.type
_entity_poly.pdbx_seq_one_letter_code
_entity_poly.pdbx_strand_id
1 'polypeptide(L)'
;MDDSIDNAQGTHALQSRLTESRTPTRPPLSLSIYWRSDPSNFLSQACFEGNFEVVQYILTEVTEGPHLDDIKDHFQAKLLWACSKGHPEVLTCLLEHGAGIKHCASYASCLKDADTAIRIYEILFKYGLDLADYPGIVYDWIGNETVLQYLLSKGADPNGLDDFDSVPLNSCGRKSTIKLLISYGADVSRAPMLHHDICCPNHSFTEEHCEFLLSVGVDINARAKYPGDAPPGSKVFRDAASSLLNGGTALHFAVRKYGSKGRDTNYLPRAKWLLEHGAKLDIKDDRGLTPLDYATDQAMIDLLESYKL
;
A
#
# COMPACT_ATOMS: atom_id res chain seq x y z
N MET A 1 -19.57 4.65 -58.04
CA MET A 1 -20.50 3.79 -57.28
C MET A 1 -19.66 3.20 -56.17
N ASP A 2 -19.03 3.97 -55.29
CA ASP A 2 -19.52 5.03 -54.39
C ASP A 2 -20.78 4.62 -53.62
N ASP A 3 -20.57 4.40 -52.32
CA ASP A 3 -21.48 4.74 -51.22
C ASP A 3 -20.73 4.56 -49.90
N SER A 4 -20.03 5.61 -49.48
CA SER A 4 -19.58 5.84 -48.11
C SER A 4 -20.65 6.63 -47.35
N ILE A 5 -21.27 6.03 -46.33
CA ILE A 5 -22.16 6.74 -45.39
C ILE A 5 -21.52 6.77 -44.00
N ASP A 6 -20.85 7.88 -43.75
CA ASP A 6 -21.06 8.80 -42.62
C ASP A 6 -21.23 8.22 -41.20
N ASN A 7 -20.12 8.19 -40.44
CA ASN A 7 -20.09 8.02 -38.98
C ASN A 7 -19.46 9.26 -38.29
N ALA A 8 -19.76 10.46 -38.79
CA ALA A 8 -19.19 11.72 -38.29
C ALA A 8 -20.06 12.47 -37.26
N GLN A 9 -21.23 11.94 -36.88
CA GLN A 9 -22.17 12.67 -36.01
C GLN A 9 -21.96 12.45 -34.50
N GLY A 10 -21.12 11.50 -34.07
CA GLY A 10 -20.85 11.22 -32.64
C GLY A 10 -19.77 12.10 -32.00
N THR A 11 -18.76 12.51 -32.75
CA THR A 11 -17.62 13.32 -32.25
C THR A 11 -17.94 14.81 -32.17
N HIS A 12 -18.85 15.30 -33.02
CA HIS A 12 -19.26 16.70 -33.02
C HIS A 12 -20.15 17.08 -31.81
N ALA A 13 -20.87 16.13 -31.22
CA ALA A 13 -21.77 16.39 -30.10
C ALA A 13 -21.06 16.59 -28.74
N LEU A 14 -19.81 16.10 -28.60
CA LEU A 14 -18.98 16.35 -27.41
C LEU A 14 -18.17 17.65 -27.52
N GLN A 15 -17.76 18.04 -28.74
CA GLN A 15 -17.14 19.35 -28.98
C GLN A 15 -18.14 20.51 -28.82
N SER A 16 -19.42 20.30 -29.15
CA SER A 16 -20.44 21.36 -29.06
C SER A 16 -20.98 21.64 -27.65
N ARG A 17 -20.65 20.81 -26.65
CA ARG A 17 -20.99 21.08 -25.23
C ARG A 17 -19.86 21.71 -24.43
N LEU A 18 -18.65 21.81 -25.00
CA LEU A 18 -17.50 22.51 -24.43
C LEU A 18 -17.40 23.97 -24.90
N THR A 19 -18.30 24.43 -25.79
CA THR A 19 -18.33 25.80 -26.32
C THR A 19 -19.24 26.77 -25.57
N GLU A 20 -19.74 26.40 -24.38
CA GLU A 20 -20.15 27.44 -23.42
C GLU A 20 -18.88 28.00 -22.78
N SER A 21 -18.32 28.98 -23.48
CA SER A 21 -17.16 29.78 -23.11
C SER A 21 -17.39 30.42 -21.74
N ARG A 22 -16.98 29.74 -20.68
CA ARG A 22 -16.47 30.42 -19.49
C ARG A 22 -15.06 30.82 -19.83
N THR A 23 -14.89 32.05 -20.32
CA THR A 23 -13.56 32.66 -20.42
C THR A 23 -12.88 32.48 -19.06
N PRO A 24 -11.67 31.91 -18.98
CA PRO A 24 -10.98 31.74 -17.70
C PRO A 24 -10.94 33.10 -17.01
N THR A 25 -11.55 33.19 -15.83
CA THR A 25 -11.69 34.45 -15.13
C THR A 25 -10.30 34.95 -14.78
N ARG A 26 -9.92 36.09 -15.34
CA ARG A 26 -8.63 36.73 -15.09
C ARG A 26 -8.42 36.80 -13.57
N PRO A 27 -7.33 36.25 -13.02
CA PRO A 27 -7.04 36.41 -11.60
C PRO A 27 -7.00 37.91 -11.27
N PRO A 28 -7.39 38.32 -10.05
CA PRO A 28 -7.48 39.73 -9.68
C PRO A 28 -6.23 40.51 -10.13
N LEU A 29 -6.42 41.72 -10.65
CA LEU A 29 -5.37 42.52 -11.32
C LEU A 29 -4.06 42.63 -10.53
N SER A 30 -4.11 42.50 -9.20
CA SER A 30 -2.95 42.44 -8.29
C SER A 30 -2.01 41.26 -8.55
N LEU A 31 -2.50 40.15 -9.10
CA LEU A 31 -1.69 38.97 -9.45
C LEU A 31 -1.04 39.11 -10.83
N SER A 32 -1.57 39.97 -11.71
CA SER A 32 -1.20 40.04 -13.14
C SER A 32 0.24 40.48 -13.44
N ILE A 33 0.93 41.06 -12.46
CA ILE A 33 2.32 41.55 -12.58
C ILE A 33 3.29 40.55 -11.96
N TYR A 34 2.90 39.88 -10.87
CA TYR A 34 3.76 38.97 -10.09
C TYR A 34 3.84 37.56 -10.68
N TRP A 35 2.78 37.04 -11.30
CA TRP A 35 2.89 35.72 -11.95
C TRP A 35 3.80 35.77 -13.18
N ARG A 36 3.90 36.92 -13.87
CA ARG A 36 4.79 37.08 -15.03
C ARG A 36 6.27 37.05 -14.65
N SER A 37 6.61 37.38 -13.40
CA SER A 37 7.99 37.29 -12.92
C SER A 37 8.41 35.89 -12.49
N ASP A 38 7.47 35.04 -12.05
CA ASP A 38 7.73 33.65 -11.68
C ASP A 38 6.46 32.78 -11.85
N PRO A 39 6.16 32.38 -13.11
CA PRO A 39 4.95 31.63 -13.41
C PRO A 39 5.00 30.21 -12.85
N SER A 40 6.21 29.65 -12.65
CA SER A 40 6.37 28.29 -12.16
C SER A 40 6.01 28.16 -10.68
N ASN A 41 6.45 29.12 -9.85
CA ASN A 41 6.09 29.16 -8.44
C ASN A 41 4.60 29.47 -8.24
N PHE A 42 4.05 30.39 -9.03
CA PHE A 42 2.63 30.72 -8.95
C PHE A 42 1.74 29.53 -9.35
N LEU A 43 2.11 28.81 -10.40
CA LEU A 43 1.44 27.56 -10.78
C LEU A 43 1.57 26.49 -9.68
N SER A 44 2.73 26.39 -9.03
CA SER A 44 2.95 25.47 -7.91
C SER A 44 2.00 25.74 -6.74
N GLN A 45 1.86 27.00 -6.36
CA GLN A 45 0.92 27.42 -5.31
C GLN A 45 -0.54 27.12 -5.72
N ALA A 46 -0.93 27.43 -6.95
CA ALA A 46 -2.27 27.16 -7.45
C ALA A 46 -2.59 25.66 -7.47
N CYS A 47 -1.63 24.81 -7.87
CA CYS A 47 -1.76 23.36 -7.83
C CYS A 47 -1.90 22.83 -6.39
N PHE A 48 -1.17 23.41 -5.44
CA PHE A 48 -1.27 23.05 -4.02
C PHE A 48 -2.62 23.45 -3.41
N GLU A 49 -3.11 24.64 -3.73
CA GLU A 49 -4.38 25.19 -3.23
C GLU A 49 -5.61 24.59 -3.92
N GLY A 50 -5.44 24.01 -5.11
CA GLY A 50 -6.55 23.47 -5.90
C GLY A 50 -7.27 24.53 -6.74
N ASN A 51 -6.60 25.65 -7.05
CA ASN A 51 -7.17 26.76 -7.79
C ASN A 51 -7.17 26.46 -9.29
N PHE A 52 -8.19 25.72 -9.75
CA PHE A 52 -8.35 25.27 -11.12
C PHE A 52 -8.33 26.43 -12.13
N GLU A 53 -9.01 27.53 -11.85
CA GLU A 53 -9.10 28.67 -12.76
C GLU A 53 -7.72 29.30 -13.03
N VAL A 54 -6.90 29.41 -11.98
CA VAL A 54 -5.53 29.91 -12.10
C VAL A 54 -4.64 28.93 -12.86
N VAL A 55 -4.73 27.63 -12.54
CA VAL A 55 -3.97 26.57 -13.24
C VAL A 55 -4.30 26.58 -14.73
N GLN A 56 -5.59 26.56 -15.06
CA GLN A 56 -6.06 26.57 -16.44
C GLN A 56 -5.57 27.83 -17.17
N TYR A 57 -5.74 29.01 -16.58
CA TYR A 57 -5.29 30.27 -17.18
C TYR A 57 -3.78 30.27 -17.48
N ILE A 58 -2.94 29.87 -16.53
CA ILE A 58 -1.48 29.85 -16.71
C ILE A 58 -1.09 28.89 -17.84
N LEU A 59 -1.67 27.68 -17.86
CA LEU A 59 -1.35 26.66 -18.85
C LEU A 59 -1.86 27.00 -20.26
N THR A 60 -2.95 27.78 -20.38
CA THR A 60 -3.46 28.22 -21.69
C THR A 60 -2.77 29.47 -22.24
N GLU A 61 -2.31 30.38 -21.38
CA GLU A 61 -1.75 31.68 -21.80
C GLU A 61 -0.23 31.64 -21.99
N VAL A 62 0.48 30.79 -21.23
CA VAL A 62 1.92 30.58 -21.41
C VAL A 62 2.13 29.49 -22.46
N THR A 63 2.16 29.89 -23.72
CA THR A 63 2.22 28.96 -24.88
C THR A 63 3.60 28.86 -25.52
N GLU A 64 4.50 29.83 -25.30
CA GLU A 64 5.84 29.87 -25.90
C GLU A 64 6.87 30.59 -24.99
N GLY A 65 8.15 30.28 -25.18
CA GLY A 65 9.27 30.96 -24.53
C GLY A 65 9.87 30.22 -23.31
N PRO A 66 10.94 30.76 -22.70
CA PRO A 66 11.69 30.08 -21.62
C PRO A 66 10.83 29.76 -20.39
N HIS A 67 9.77 30.54 -20.16
CA HIS A 67 8.81 30.28 -19.09
C HIS A 67 8.01 28.98 -19.27
N LEU A 68 7.78 28.54 -20.52
CA LEU A 68 7.09 27.27 -20.78
C LEU A 68 7.95 26.08 -20.39
N ASP A 69 9.25 26.13 -20.69
CA ASP A 69 10.20 25.09 -20.34
C ASP A 69 10.31 24.97 -18.81
N ASP A 70 10.48 26.10 -18.10
CA ASP A 70 10.49 26.16 -16.63
C ASP A 70 9.18 25.63 -16.00
N ILE A 71 8.04 25.84 -16.67
CA ILE A 71 6.74 25.34 -16.22
C ILE A 71 6.68 23.82 -16.34
N LYS A 72 7.12 23.28 -17.49
CA LYS A 72 7.08 21.85 -17.85
C LYS A 72 8.11 21.03 -17.08
N ASP A 73 9.29 21.57 -16.81
CA ASP A 73 10.36 20.93 -16.03
C ASP A 73 9.90 20.53 -14.62
N HIS A 74 8.87 21.22 -14.11
CA HIS A 74 8.29 20.98 -12.78
C HIS A 74 6.85 20.45 -12.80
N PHE A 75 6.36 20.00 -13.96
CA PHE A 75 5.03 19.37 -14.06
C PHE A 75 4.86 18.20 -13.11
N GLN A 76 5.91 17.40 -12.94
CA GLN A 76 5.87 16.26 -12.04
C GLN A 76 5.56 16.70 -10.59
N ALA A 77 6.27 17.69 -10.06
CA ALA A 77 6.03 18.19 -8.70
C ALA A 77 4.62 18.78 -8.55
N LYS A 78 4.16 19.54 -9.55
CA LYS A 78 2.81 20.15 -9.60
C LYS A 78 1.71 19.10 -9.58
N LEU A 79 1.89 18.03 -10.36
CA LEU A 79 0.98 16.89 -10.40
C LEU A 79 0.93 16.15 -9.06
N LEU A 80 2.08 15.93 -8.42
CA LEU A 80 2.14 15.29 -7.10
C LEU A 80 1.44 16.13 -6.02
N TRP A 81 1.54 17.46 -6.05
CA TRP A 81 0.76 18.33 -5.15
C TRP A 81 -0.74 18.20 -5.38
N ALA A 82 -1.19 18.30 -6.64
CA ALA A 82 -2.61 18.14 -6.97
C ALA A 82 -3.16 16.78 -6.52
N CYS A 83 -2.38 15.71 -6.70
CA CYS A 83 -2.74 14.36 -6.25
C CYS A 83 -2.79 14.24 -4.73
N SER A 84 -1.74 14.66 -4.02
CA SER A 84 -1.65 14.54 -2.56
C SER A 84 -2.62 15.45 -1.80
N LYS A 85 -3.10 16.52 -2.44
CA LYS A 85 -4.12 17.42 -1.90
C LYS A 85 -5.54 17.10 -2.33
N GLY A 86 -5.70 16.20 -3.30
CA GLY A 86 -7.01 15.70 -3.71
C GLY A 86 -7.75 16.72 -4.56
N HIS A 87 -7.09 17.22 -5.60
CA HIS A 87 -7.65 18.19 -6.56
C HIS A 87 -7.83 17.56 -7.95
N PRO A 88 -8.92 16.80 -8.20
CA PRO A 88 -9.15 16.07 -9.45
C PRO A 88 -9.16 16.95 -10.70
N GLU A 89 -9.74 18.15 -10.60
CA GLU A 89 -9.85 19.10 -11.71
C GLU A 89 -8.48 19.66 -12.11
N VAL A 90 -7.66 20.03 -11.13
CA VAL A 90 -6.27 20.46 -11.35
C VAL A 90 -5.44 19.31 -11.92
N LEU A 91 -5.58 18.10 -11.37
CA LEU A 91 -4.89 16.91 -11.85
C LEU A 91 -5.22 16.65 -13.33
N THR A 92 -6.51 16.68 -13.68
CA THR A 92 -6.97 16.50 -15.07
C THR A 92 -6.37 17.57 -15.98
N CYS A 93 -6.40 18.83 -15.57
CA CYS A 93 -5.85 19.94 -16.35
C CYS A 93 -4.35 19.75 -16.64
N LEU A 94 -3.56 19.38 -15.64
CA LEU A 94 -2.12 19.13 -15.81
C LEU A 94 -1.85 17.96 -16.77
N LEU A 95 -2.63 16.88 -16.67
CA LEU A 95 -2.50 15.71 -17.56
C LEU A 95 -2.86 16.04 -19.01
N GLU A 96 -3.90 16.84 -19.23
CA GLU A 96 -4.28 17.33 -20.57
C GLU A 96 -3.18 18.19 -21.22
N HIS A 97 -2.37 18.86 -20.42
CA HIS A 97 -1.24 19.67 -20.89
C HIS A 97 0.09 18.89 -20.96
N GLY A 98 0.06 17.56 -20.79
CA GLY A 98 1.20 16.68 -21.02
C GLY A 98 2.04 16.35 -19.78
N ALA A 99 1.53 16.60 -18.56
CA ALA A 99 2.17 16.07 -17.36
C ALA A 99 2.12 14.52 -17.37
N GLY A 100 3.22 13.87 -16.95
CA GLY A 100 3.26 12.42 -16.79
C GLY A 100 2.70 11.97 -15.43
N ILE A 101 2.12 10.77 -15.36
CA ILE A 101 1.51 10.22 -14.12
C ILE A 101 2.50 9.53 -13.18
N LYS A 102 3.82 9.63 -13.43
CA LYS A 102 4.83 8.86 -12.69
C LYS A 102 4.74 9.12 -11.18
N HIS A 103 4.83 8.08 -10.35
CA HIS A 103 4.74 8.18 -8.88
C HIS A 103 3.43 8.78 -8.33
N CYS A 104 2.47 9.18 -9.17
CA CYS A 104 1.27 9.87 -8.72
C CYS A 104 0.37 8.95 -7.86
N ALA A 105 0.28 7.68 -8.23
CA ALA A 105 -0.57 6.69 -7.57
C ALA A 105 -0.27 6.55 -6.06
N SER A 106 0.99 6.57 -5.65
CA SER A 106 1.38 6.46 -4.23
C SER A 106 1.07 7.71 -3.44
N TYR A 107 0.99 8.89 -4.07
CA TYR A 107 0.66 10.15 -3.37
C TYR A 107 -0.83 10.30 -3.09
N ALA A 108 -1.70 9.55 -3.78
CA ALA A 108 -3.12 9.51 -3.46
C ALA A 108 -3.38 8.95 -2.05
N SER A 109 -2.46 8.14 -1.50
CA SER A 109 -2.53 7.60 -0.13
C SER A 109 -2.50 8.67 0.97
N CYS A 110 -2.03 9.88 0.65
CA CYS A 110 -2.06 11.03 1.56
C CYS A 110 -3.49 11.53 1.84
N LEU A 111 -4.46 11.12 1.03
CA LEU A 111 -5.85 11.54 1.13
C LEU A 111 -6.59 10.75 2.21
N LYS A 112 -7.33 11.48 3.04
CA LYS A 112 -8.18 10.86 4.08
C LYS A 112 -9.56 10.47 3.56
N ASP A 113 -10.03 11.20 2.56
CA ASP A 113 -11.35 10.99 1.95
C ASP A 113 -11.27 9.93 0.85
N ALA A 114 -12.06 8.86 1.00
CA ALA A 114 -12.03 7.72 0.09
C ALA A 114 -12.56 8.07 -1.29
N ASP A 115 -13.64 8.86 -1.38
CA ASP A 115 -14.27 9.22 -2.64
C ASP A 115 -13.34 10.09 -3.49
N THR A 116 -12.66 11.05 -2.86
CA THR A 116 -11.64 11.88 -3.53
C THR A 116 -10.47 11.02 -4.02
N ALA A 117 -9.97 10.09 -3.21
CA ALA A 117 -8.90 9.19 -3.63
C ALA A 117 -9.30 8.30 -4.80
N ILE A 118 -10.51 7.73 -4.78
CA ILE A 118 -11.07 6.95 -5.88
C ILE A 118 -11.16 7.80 -7.14
N ARG A 119 -11.66 9.03 -7.04
CA ARG A 119 -11.76 9.96 -8.18
C ARG A 119 -10.39 10.31 -8.78
N ILE A 120 -9.36 10.46 -7.94
CA ILE A 120 -7.98 10.62 -8.39
C ILE A 120 -7.53 9.36 -9.16
N TYR A 121 -7.75 8.16 -8.63
CA TYR A 121 -7.40 6.92 -9.33
C TYR A 121 -8.17 6.72 -10.64
N GLU A 122 -9.46 7.07 -10.70
CA GLU A 122 -10.25 7.06 -11.95
C GLU A 122 -9.61 7.91 -13.04
N ILE A 123 -9.11 9.10 -12.67
CA ILE A 123 -8.35 9.96 -13.59
C ILE A 123 -7.05 9.27 -13.98
N LEU A 124 -6.26 8.77 -13.02
CA LEU A 124 -4.98 8.11 -13.33
C LEU A 124 -5.16 6.90 -14.26
N PHE A 125 -6.18 6.08 -14.06
CA PHE A 125 -6.53 4.97 -14.97
C PHE A 125 -6.88 5.46 -16.37
N LYS A 126 -7.66 6.55 -16.50
CA LYS A 126 -7.97 7.17 -17.79
C LYS A 126 -6.69 7.60 -18.54
N TYR A 127 -5.65 8.01 -17.81
CA TYR A 127 -4.35 8.41 -18.37
C TYR A 127 -3.31 7.29 -18.39
N GLY A 128 -3.73 6.02 -18.22
CA GLY A 128 -2.88 4.85 -18.45
C GLY A 128 -2.10 4.36 -17.23
N LEU A 129 -2.60 4.59 -16.01
CA LEU A 129 -2.05 3.93 -14.83
C LEU A 129 -2.15 2.41 -14.97
N ASP A 130 -1.00 1.74 -14.99
CA ASP A 130 -0.89 0.29 -14.87
C ASP A 130 -0.52 -0.07 -13.42
N LEU A 131 -1.34 -0.91 -12.77
CA LEU A 131 -1.09 -1.35 -11.41
C LEU A 131 0.08 -2.33 -11.31
N ALA A 132 0.48 -2.97 -12.42
CA ALA A 132 1.65 -3.84 -12.45
C ALA A 132 2.96 -3.08 -12.13
N ASP A 133 3.01 -1.78 -12.41
CA ASP A 133 4.14 -0.91 -12.06
C ASP A 133 4.17 -0.53 -10.57
N TYR A 134 3.10 -0.86 -9.81
CA TYR A 134 2.94 -0.50 -8.40
C TYR A 134 2.55 -1.73 -7.56
N PRO A 135 3.42 -2.76 -7.46
CA PRO A 135 3.12 -3.97 -6.68
C PRO A 135 2.80 -3.64 -5.20
N GLY A 136 3.42 -2.60 -4.64
CA GLY A 136 3.17 -2.16 -3.26
C GLY A 136 1.91 -1.32 -3.04
N ILE A 137 1.09 -1.02 -4.05
CA ILE A 137 -0.03 -0.06 -3.91
C ILE A 137 -1.09 -0.48 -2.89
N VAL A 138 -1.19 -1.77 -2.59
CA VAL A 138 -2.12 -2.30 -1.58
C VAL A 138 -1.76 -1.77 -0.18
N TYR A 139 -0.47 -1.59 0.13
CA TYR A 139 0.01 -1.15 1.45
C TYR A 139 -0.46 0.25 1.81
N ASP A 140 -0.46 1.14 0.81
CA ASP A 140 -0.88 2.53 0.93
C ASP A 140 -2.32 2.67 1.46
N TRP A 141 -3.13 1.63 1.31
CA TRP A 141 -4.56 1.63 1.68
C TRP A 141 -4.93 0.58 2.73
N ILE A 142 -3.94 -0.08 3.36
CA ILE A 142 -4.21 -0.92 4.53
C ILE A 142 -4.80 -0.04 5.63
N GLY A 143 -6.05 -0.33 6.01
CA GLY A 143 -6.82 0.47 6.97
C GLY A 143 -7.94 1.29 6.35
N ASN A 144 -7.93 1.49 5.02
CA ASN A 144 -9.02 2.11 4.27
C ASN A 144 -9.65 1.09 3.32
N GLU A 145 -10.66 0.37 3.82
CA GLU A 145 -11.29 -0.74 3.09
C GLU A 145 -11.98 -0.31 1.81
N THR A 146 -12.52 0.91 1.74
CA THR A 146 -13.21 1.42 0.56
C THR A 146 -12.25 1.58 -0.62
N VAL A 147 -11.13 2.28 -0.42
CA VAL A 147 -10.16 2.49 -1.49
C VAL A 147 -9.40 1.20 -1.80
N LEU A 148 -9.08 0.41 -0.77
CA LEU A 148 -8.44 -0.90 -0.95
C LEU A 148 -9.31 -1.83 -1.80
N GLN A 149 -10.61 -1.96 -1.48
CA GLN A 149 -11.53 -2.77 -2.27
C GLN A 149 -11.64 -2.25 -3.71
N TYR A 150 -11.68 -0.93 -3.89
CA TYR A 150 -11.69 -0.33 -5.23
C TYR A 150 -10.44 -0.72 -6.03
N LEU A 151 -9.23 -0.55 -5.48
CA LEU A 151 -7.99 -0.90 -6.18
C LEU A 151 -7.87 -2.40 -6.48
N LEU A 152 -8.25 -3.25 -5.52
CA LEU A 152 -8.31 -4.70 -5.74
C LEU A 152 -9.30 -5.05 -6.87
N SER A 153 -10.45 -4.38 -6.94
CA SER A 153 -11.42 -4.55 -8.05
C SER A 153 -10.89 -4.08 -9.41
N LYS A 154 -9.87 -3.23 -9.42
CA LYS A 154 -9.16 -2.77 -10.63
C LYS A 154 -7.94 -3.63 -10.97
N GLY A 155 -7.67 -4.69 -10.21
CA GLY A 155 -6.60 -5.65 -10.48
C GLY A 155 -5.30 -5.39 -9.72
N ALA A 156 -5.32 -4.61 -8.64
CA ALA A 156 -4.17 -4.55 -7.73
C ALA A 156 -3.87 -5.95 -7.19
N ASP A 157 -2.61 -6.37 -7.21
CA ASP A 157 -2.21 -7.69 -6.73
C ASP A 157 -2.31 -7.73 -5.19
N PRO A 158 -3.19 -8.55 -4.59
CA PRO A 158 -3.28 -8.68 -3.14
C PRO A 158 -2.03 -9.31 -2.51
N ASN A 159 -1.12 -9.86 -3.32
CA ASN A 159 0.18 -10.41 -2.91
C ASN A 159 1.36 -9.53 -3.33
N GLY A 160 1.09 -8.34 -3.87
CA GLY A 160 2.12 -7.43 -4.34
C GLY A 160 3.06 -7.02 -3.21
N LEU A 161 4.35 -7.03 -3.50
CA LEU A 161 5.41 -6.86 -2.50
C LEU A 161 5.68 -5.37 -2.21
N ASP A 162 6.02 -5.04 -0.96
CA ASP A 162 6.58 -3.73 -0.62
C ASP A 162 8.10 -3.68 -0.88
N ASP A 163 8.74 -2.54 -0.59
CA ASP A 163 10.19 -2.37 -0.72
C ASP A 163 11.03 -3.29 0.20
N PHE A 164 10.39 -4.00 1.13
CA PHE A 164 11.00 -4.97 2.03
C PHE A 164 10.65 -6.42 1.69
N ASP A 165 9.99 -6.61 0.56
CA ASP A 165 9.45 -7.87 0.07
C ASP A 165 8.45 -8.57 1.03
N SER A 166 7.70 -7.78 1.79
CA SER A 166 6.59 -8.31 2.57
C SER A 166 5.38 -8.56 1.67
N VAL A 167 4.45 -9.42 2.09
CA VAL A 167 3.10 -9.51 1.50
C VAL A 167 2.10 -8.68 2.32
N PRO A 168 1.06 -8.08 1.71
CA PRO A 168 0.19 -7.11 2.39
C PRO A 168 -0.50 -7.64 3.66
N LEU A 169 -0.78 -8.94 3.70
CA LEU A 169 -1.33 -9.62 4.88
C LEU A 169 -0.46 -9.44 6.14
N ASN A 170 0.86 -9.26 6.02
CA ASN A 170 1.76 -9.05 7.16
C ASN A 170 1.52 -7.73 7.89
N SER A 171 1.00 -6.73 7.19
CA SER A 171 0.76 -5.39 7.74
C SER A 171 -0.70 -5.20 8.19
N CYS A 172 -1.53 -6.24 8.09
CA CYS A 172 -2.95 -6.17 8.43
C CYS A 172 -3.19 -6.48 9.91
N GLY A 173 -3.70 -5.48 10.66
CA GLY A 173 -4.15 -5.68 12.05
C GLY A 173 -5.65 -5.97 12.21
N ARG A 174 -6.47 -5.74 11.18
CA ARG A 174 -7.93 -5.84 11.28
C ARG A 174 -8.47 -7.04 10.52
N LYS A 175 -9.37 -7.81 11.17
CA LYS A 175 -10.05 -8.98 10.59
C LYS A 175 -10.75 -8.66 9.26
N SER A 176 -11.35 -7.48 9.13
CA SER A 176 -12.04 -7.03 7.92
C SER A 176 -11.08 -6.84 6.73
N THR A 177 -9.93 -6.20 6.94
CA THR A 177 -8.88 -6.04 5.92
C THR A 177 -8.32 -7.40 5.49
N ILE A 178 -8.09 -8.32 6.44
CA ILE A 178 -7.62 -9.68 6.15
C ILE A 178 -8.63 -10.42 5.26
N LYS A 179 -9.92 -10.41 5.65
CA LYS A 179 -10.98 -11.03 4.85
C LYS A 179 -11.07 -10.44 3.44
N LEU A 180 -10.94 -9.12 3.32
CA LEU A 180 -10.98 -8.43 2.03
C LEU A 180 -9.83 -8.91 1.13
N LEU A 181 -8.58 -8.88 1.61
CA LEU A 181 -7.43 -9.34 0.83
C LEU A 181 -7.56 -10.81 0.40
N ILE A 182 -7.99 -11.69 1.32
CA ILE A 182 -8.22 -13.11 1.02
C ILE A 182 -9.31 -13.27 -0.05
N SER A 183 -10.39 -12.49 0.01
CA SER A 183 -11.47 -12.55 -0.99
C SER A 183 -11.02 -12.16 -2.41
N TYR A 184 -9.90 -11.46 -2.54
CA TYR A 184 -9.27 -11.11 -3.82
C TYR A 184 -8.08 -12.01 -4.19
N GLY A 185 -7.77 -13.04 -3.38
CA GLY A 185 -6.73 -14.03 -3.70
C GLY A 185 -5.40 -13.84 -2.97
N ALA A 186 -5.38 -13.14 -1.83
CA ALA A 186 -4.19 -13.12 -0.99
C ALA A 186 -3.81 -14.52 -0.49
N ASP A 187 -2.53 -14.88 -0.64
CA ASP A 187 -1.97 -16.15 -0.22
C ASP A 187 -1.55 -16.09 1.25
N VAL A 188 -2.42 -16.65 2.09
CA VAL A 188 -2.23 -16.75 3.55
C VAL A 188 -0.94 -17.48 3.91
N SER A 189 -0.45 -18.40 3.07
CA SER A 189 0.76 -19.20 3.35
C SER A 189 2.07 -18.41 3.24
N ARG A 190 2.04 -17.23 2.62
CA ARG A 190 3.19 -16.33 2.48
C ARG A 190 3.33 -15.34 3.64
N ALA A 191 2.35 -15.30 4.53
CA ALA A 191 2.28 -14.34 5.62
C ALA A 191 2.44 -15.05 6.98
N PRO A 192 3.57 -14.85 7.72
CA PRO A 192 3.73 -15.39 9.07
C PRO A 192 2.89 -14.62 10.12
N MET A 193 1.59 -14.43 9.86
CA MET A 193 0.67 -13.63 10.67
C MET A 193 0.63 -14.10 12.12
N LEU A 194 0.57 -15.42 12.32
CA LEU A 194 0.55 -16.02 13.67
C LEU A 194 1.86 -15.75 14.43
N HIS A 195 3.01 -15.75 13.75
CA HIS A 195 4.31 -15.45 14.38
C HIS A 195 4.38 -14.00 14.88
N HIS A 196 3.86 -13.06 14.08
CA HIS A 196 3.77 -11.65 14.45
C HIS A 196 2.88 -11.46 15.68
N ASP A 197 1.67 -12.03 15.69
CA ASP A 197 0.75 -11.94 16.82
C ASP A 197 1.33 -12.52 18.11
N ILE A 198 2.01 -13.67 18.00
CA ILE A 198 2.67 -14.32 19.14
C ILE A 198 3.83 -13.50 19.69
N CYS A 199 4.51 -12.67 18.89
CA CYS A 199 5.70 -11.92 19.32
C CYS A 199 5.44 -10.48 19.80
N CYS A 200 4.25 -9.94 19.58
CA CYS A 200 3.94 -8.57 19.96
C CYS A 200 3.64 -8.48 21.48
N PRO A 201 4.40 -7.67 22.24
CA PRO A 201 4.22 -7.54 23.69
C PRO A 201 2.96 -6.73 24.07
N ASN A 202 2.45 -5.89 23.16
CA ASN A 202 1.29 -5.03 23.42
C ASN A 202 0.03 -5.57 22.71
N HIS A 203 -0.84 -6.24 23.48
CA HIS A 203 -2.29 -6.46 23.25
C HIS A 203 -2.83 -7.03 21.92
N SER A 204 -2.00 -7.37 20.92
CA SER A 204 -2.49 -7.98 19.68
C SER A 204 -2.70 -9.49 19.78
N PHE A 205 -2.03 -10.17 20.71
CA PHE A 205 -2.38 -11.55 21.05
C PHE A 205 -3.70 -11.55 21.82
N THR A 206 -4.78 -11.78 21.11
CA THR A 206 -6.00 -12.34 21.68
C THR A 206 -6.18 -13.72 21.08
N GLU A 207 -6.55 -14.69 21.91
CA GLU A 207 -6.94 -16.02 21.42
C GLU A 207 -7.98 -15.86 20.31
N GLU A 208 -8.94 -14.94 20.49
CA GLU A 208 -9.95 -14.58 19.48
C GLU A 208 -9.39 -14.13 18.11
N HIS A 209 -8.23 -13.46 18.05
CA HIS A 209 -7.59 -13.12 16.80
C HIS A 209 -6.84 -14.32 16.21
N CYS A 210 -6.17 -15.11 17.04
CA CYS A 210 -5.48 -16.31 16.59
C CYS A 210 -6.47 -17.37 16.06
N GLU A 211 -7.61 -17.57 16.72
CA GLU A 211 -8.73 -18.39 16.24
C GLU A 211 -9.23 -17.91 14.88
N PHE A 212 -9.35 -16.59 14.71
CA PHE A 212 -9.71 -16.03 13.42
C PHE A 212 -8.66 -16.34 12.35
N LEU A 213 -7.37 -16.20 12.65
CA LEU A 213 -6.29 -16.54 11.73
C LEU A 213 -6.34 -18.01 11.31
N LEU A 214 -6.53 -18.94 12.26
CA LEU A 214 -6.72 -20.36 11.95
C LEU A 214 -7.97 -20.58 11.07
N SER A 215 -9.07 -19.88 11.35
CA SER A 215 -10.32 -19.99 10.58
C SER A 215 -10.19 -19.53 9.12
N VAL A 216 -9.25 -18.63 8.82
CA VAL A 216 -8.96 -18.18 7.44
C VAL A 216 -7.86 -19.00 6.76
N GLY A 217 -7.41 -20.08 7.38
CA GLY A 217 -6.48 -21.04 6.79
C GLY A 217 -5.00 -20.78 7.08
N VAL A 218 -4.67 -19.97 8.09
CA VAL A 218 -3.29 -19.88 8.59
C VAL A 218 -2.89 -21.23 9.19
N ASP A 219 -1.83 -21.83 8.67
CA ASP A 219 -1.28 -23.07 9.24
C ASP A 219 -0.52 -22.77 10.54
N ILE A 220 -0.98 -23.33 11.65
CA ILE A 220 -0.34 -23.21 12.97
C ILE A 220 1.10 -23.71 12.98
N ASN A 221 1.42 -24.63 12.06
CA ASN A 221 2.73 -25.23 11.89
C ASN A 221 3.54 -24.57 10.76
N ALA A 222 3.04 -23.48 10.17
CA ALA A 222 3.76 -22.74 9.14
C ALA A 222 5.14 -22.31 9.67
N ARG A 223 6.15 -22.56 8.84
CA ARG A 223 7.49 -22.05 9.05
C ARG A 223 7.53 -20.61 8.54
N ALA A 224 8.09 -19.69 9.33
CA ALA A 224 8.27 -18.32 8.92
C ALA A 224 9.11 -18.28 7.65
N LYS A 225 8.56 -17.72 6.57
CA LYS A 225 9.28 -17.50 5.32
C LYS A 225 9.59 -16.03 5.20
N TYR A 226 10.81 -15.71 4.80
CA TYR A 226 11.10 -14.40 4.26
C TYR A 226 10.56 -14.38 2.82
N PRO A 227 9.58 -13.52 2.46
CA PRO A 227 8.96 -13.59 1.15
C PRO A 227 9.82 -12.97 0.03
N GLY A 228 11.02 -12.46 0.36
CA GLY A 228 11.76 -11.58 -0.52
C GLY A 228 12.85 -12.11 -1.42
N ASP A 229 13.09 -11.31 -2.46
CA ASP A 229 14.10 -11.50 -3.51
C ASP A 229 15.45 -10.96 -3.07
N ALA A 230 15.53 -10.28 -1.91
CA ALA A 230 16.79 -9.84 -1.34
C ALA A 230 17.81 -10.99 -1.38
N PRO A 231 18.97 -10.82 -2.08
CA PRO A 231 19.87 -11.92 -2.32
C PRO A 231 20.27 -12.57 -0.99
N PRO A 232 20.32 -13.91 -0.92
CA PRO A 232 20.83 -14.61 0.25
C PRO A 232 22.17 -14.00 0.68
N GLY A 233 22.22 -13.47 1.91
CA GLY A 233 23.40 -12.79 2.43
C GLY A 233 23.48 -11.27 2.20
N SER A 234 22.47 -10.60 1.64
CA SER A 234 22.38 -9.13 1.72
C SER A 234 22.15 -8.67 3.17
N LYS A 235 22.46 -7.41 3.50
CA LYS A 235 22.20 -6.88 4.85
C LYS A 235 20.69 -6.91 5.17
N VAL A 236 19.85 -6.55 4.20
CA VAL A 236 18.38 -6.57 4.32
C VAL A 236 17.88 -8.00 4.54
N PHE A 237 18.34 -8.96 3.74
CA PHE A 237 18.05 -10.39 3.95
C PHE A 237 18.54 -10.86 5.32
N ARG A 238 19.76 -10.48 5.75
CA ARG A 238 20.32 -10.90 7.05
C ARG A 238 19.57 -10.29 8.23
N ASP A 239 19.20 -9.03 8.15
CA ASP A 239 18.47 -8.32 9.21
C ASP A 239 17.01 -8.81 9.28
N ALA A 240 16.38 -9.10 8.14
CA ALA A 240 15.05 -9.69 8.07
C ALA A 240 15.03 -11.18 8.47
N ALA A 241 15.97 -12.00 8.00
CA ALA A 241 16.08 -13.41 8.36
C ALA A 241 16.49 -13.61 9.83
N SER A 242 17.30 -12.69 10.39
CA SER A 242 17.65 -12.72 11.81
C SER A 242 16.52 -12.27 12.73
N SER A 243 15.57 -11.46 12.24
CA SER A 243 14.39 -11.01 12.99
C SER A 243 13.16 -11.93 12.83
N LEU A 244 12.96 -12.53 11.64
CA LEU A 244 11.95 -13.56 11.35
C LEU A 244 12.45 -15.00 11.59
N LEU A 245 13.59 -15.14 12.26
CA LEU A 245 14.01 -16.37 12.95
C LEU A 245 13.98 -17.63 12.08
N ASN A 246 14.77 -17.64 11.01
CA ASN A 246 15.33 -18.88 10.44
C ASN A 246 14.29 -20.00 10.23
N GLY A 247 13.13 -19.76 9.61
CA GLY A 247 12.21 -20.85 9.30
C GLY A 247 11.52 -21.50 10.49
N GLY A 248 11.51 -20.88 11.68
CA GLY A 248 10.81 -21.37 12.86
C GLY A 248 9.28 -21.27 12.77
N THR A 249 8.57 -22.06 13.56
CA THR A 249 7.09 -22.00 13.73
C THR A 249 6.71 -20.97 14.80
N ALA A 250 5.43 -20.61 14.89
CA ALA A 250 4.92 -19.72 15.95
C ALA A 250 5.30 -20.22 17.36
N LEU A 251 5.37 -21.55 17.56
CA LEU A 251 5.80 -22.16 18.82
C LEU A 251 7.28 -21.89 19.14
N HIS A 252 8.17 -21.92 18.14
CA HIS A 252 9.58 -21.54 18.34
C HIS A 252 9.69 -20.10 18.87
N PHE A 253 8.86 -19.21 18.33
CA PHE A 253 8.88 -17.79 18.68
C PHE A 253 8.38 -17.57 20.11
N ALA A 254 7.27 -18.21 20.49
CA ALA A 254 6.75 -18.18 21.86
C ALA A 254 7.79 -18.64 22.89
N VAL A 255 8.42 -19.80 22.64
CA VAL A 255 9.41 -20.39 23.55
C VAL A 255 10.64 -19.50 23.70
N ARG A 256 11.19 -18.98 22.61
CA ARG A 256 12.39 -18.12 22.63
C ARG A 256 12.15 -16.79 23.33
N LYS A 257 10.97 -16.20 23.14
CA LYS A 257 10.61 -14.94 23.79
C LYS A 257 10.43 -15.10 25.30
N TYR A 258 9.87 -16.22 25.75
CA TYR A 258 9.77 -16.53 27.17
C TYR A 258 11.15 -16.53 27.88
N GLY A 259 12.18 -17.10 27.24
CA GLY A 259 13.56 -17.15 27.77
C GLY A 259 14.37 -15.85 27.64
N SER A 260 13.82 -14.79 27.03
CA SER A 260 14.54 -13.53 26.80
C SER A 260 14.65 -12.66 28.08
N LYS A 261 15.65 -11.77 28.11
CA LYS A 261 15.87 -10.84 29.24
C LYS A 261 14.59 -10.04 29.53
N GLY A 262 14.03 -10.23 30.73
CA GLY A 262 12.79 -9.58 31.16
C GLY A 262 11.65 -10.54 31.51
N ARG A 263 11.78 -11.85 31.20
CA ARG A 263 10.80 -12.92 31.53
C ARG A 263 9.36 -12.44 31.49
N ASP A 264 8.85 -12.25 30.28
CA ASP A 264 7.44 -11.94 30.11
C ASP A 264 6.63 -13.23 30.27
N THR A 265 5.89 -13.33 31.38
CA THR A 265 5.09 -14.51 31.72
C THR A 265 3.97 -14.77 30.73
N ASN A 266 3.63 -13.81 29.86
CA ASN A 266 2.58 -13.94 28.87
C ASN A 266 2.91 -14.93 27.73
N TYR A 267 4.18 -15.28 27.53
CA TYR A 267 4.55 -16.24 26.49
C TYR A 267 4.30 -17.70 26.86
N LEU A 268 4.21 -18.04 28.15
CA LEU A 268 3.87 -19.41 28.58
C LEU A 268 2.40 -19.75 28.23
N PRO A 269 1.40 -18.90 28.53
CA PRO A 269 0.04 -19.07 28.00
C PRO A 269 -0.04 -19.14 26.47
N ARG A 270 0.73 -18.30 25.75
CA ARG A 270 0.77 -18.34 24.27
C ARG A 270 1.29 -19.67 23.74
N ALA A 271 2.38 -20.19 24.31
CA ALA A 271 2.92 -21.50 23.95
C ALA A 271 1.92 -22.63 24.26
N LYS A 272 1.26 -22.56 25.42
CA LYS A 272 0.21 -23.52 25.80
C LYS A 272 -0.94 -23.51 24.79
N TRP A 273 -1.46 -22.33 24.46
CA TRP A 273 -2.53 -22.18 23.47
C TRP A 273 -2.13 -22.78 22.12
N LEU A 274 -0.91 -22.51 21.64
CA LEU A 274 -0.41 -23.11 20.39
C LEU A 274 -0.42 -24.65 20.42
N LEU A 275 0.02 -25.25 21.54
CA LEU A 275 0.02 -26.72 21.71
C LEU A 275 -1.39 -27.29 21.73
N GLU A 276 -2.31 -26.64 22.46
CA GLU A 276 -3.74 -27.03 22.51
C GLU A 276 -4.40 -27.02 21.12
N HIS A 277 -3.89 -26.18 20.20
CA HIS A 277 -4.38 -26.05 18.81
C HIS A 277 -3.54 -26.84 17.79
N GLY A 278 -2.68 -27.76 18.23
CA GLY A 278 -1.97 -28.69 17.37
C GLY A 278 -0.63 -28.20 16.81
N ALA A 279 0.02 -27.23 17.48
CA ALA A 279 1.41 -26.90 17.18
C ALA A 279 2.32 -28.10 17.48
N LYS A 280 3.14 -28.47 16.50
CA LYS A 280 4.04 -29.61 16.56
C LYS A 280 5.36 -29.26 17.24
N LEU A 281 5.84 -30.18 18.07
CA LEU A 281 7.10 -30.06 18.82
C LEU A 281 8.34 -30.51 18.03
N ASP A 282 8.16 -31.27 16.96
CA ASP A 282 9.24 -31.93 16.22
C ASP A 282 9.71 -31.16 14.98
N ILE A 283 9.02 -30.08 14.61
CA ILE A 283 9.41 -29.22 13.49
C ILE A 283 10.73 -28.54 13.83
N LYS A 284 11.68 -28.61 12.92
CA LYS A 284 12.98 -27.96 13.02
C LYS A 284 13.02 -26.65 12.24
N ASP A 285 13.61 -25.63 12.85
CA ASP A 285 13.99 -24.39 12.18
C ASP A 285 15.18 -24.61 11.22
N ASP A 286 15.63 -23.57 10.53
CA ASP A 286 16.76 -23.63 9.57
C ASP A 286 18.10 -23.91 10.26
N ARG A 287 18.18 -23.86 11.59
CA ARG A 287 19.33 -24.29 12.39
C ARG A 287 19.24 -25.76 12.80
N GLY A 288 18.16 -26.45 12.42
CA GLY A 288 17.91 -27.83 12.80
C GLY A 288 17.41 -27.99 14.24
N LEU A 289 17.01 -26.90 14.89
CA LEU A 289 16.59 -26.86 16.29
C LEU A 289 15.06 -26.88 16.38
N THR A 290 14.55 -27.64 17.35
CA THR A 290 13.12 -27.72 17.73
C THR A 290 12.75 -26.60 18.71
N PRO A 291 11.46 -26.36 19.00
CA PRO A 291 11.06 -25.42 20.05
C PRO A 291 11.67 -25.79 21.41
N LEU A 292 11.75 -27.09 21.73
CA LEU A 292 12.29 -27.56 23.00
C LEU A 292 13.78 -27.21 23.16
N ASP A 293 14.57 -27.24 22.09
CA ASP A 293 15.99 -26.88 22.13
C ASP A 293 16.22 -25.41 22.54
N TYR A 294 15.20 -24.57 22.40
CA TYR A 294 15.23 -23.17 22.83
C TYR A 294 14.67 -22.93 24.24
N ALA A 295 14.07 -23.94 24.88
CA ALA A 295 13.50 -23.80 26.21
C ALA A 295 14.62 -23.76 27.27
N THR A 296 14.75 -22.63 27.96
CA THR A 296 15.76 -22.43 29.02
C THR A 296 15.20 -22.46 30.44
N ASP A 297 13.88 -22.48 30.59
CA ASP A 297 13.18 -22.39 31.87
C ASP A 297 12.37 -23.67 32.10
N GLN A 298 12.37 -24.17 33.34
CA GLN A 298 11.74 -25.43 33.71
C GLN A 298 10.23 -25.42 33.43
N ALA A 299 9.53 -24.30 33.64
CA ALA A 299 8.08 -24.24 33.42
C ALA A 299 7.73 -24.41 31.93
N MET A 300 8.56 -23.86 31.03
CA MET A 300 8.38 -24.05 29.60
C MET A 300 8.77 -25.48 29.17
N ILE A 301 9.84 -26.03 29.75
CA ILE A 301 10.24 -27.43 29.50
C ILE A 301 9.10 -28.37 29.92
N ASP A 302 8.63 -28.28 31.16
CA ASP A 302 7.54 -29.11 31.69
C ASP A 302 6.27 -29.01 30.82
N LEU A 303 5.92 -27.80 30.37
CA LEU A 303 4.82 -27.58 29.44
C LEU A 303 5.04 -28.33 28.13
N LEU A 304 6.16 -28.12 27.45
CA LEU A 304 6.45 -28.78 26.16
C LEU A 304 6.51 -30.30 26.30
N GLU A 305 7.08 -30.82 27.39
CA GLU A 305 7.18 -32.25 27.65
C GLU A 305 5.83 -32.91 27.92
N SER A 306 4.88 -32.19 28.53
CA SER A 306 3.52 -32.70 28.74
C SER A 306 2.74 -32.96 27.45
N TYR A 307 3.22 -32.44 26.30
CA TYR A 307 2.63 -32.64 24.97
C TYR A 307 3.49 -33.54 24.05
N LYS A 308 4.55 -34.17 24.57
CA LYS A 308 5.26 -35.25 23.85
C LYS A 308 4.40 -36.52 23.91
N LEU A 309 3.84 -36.93 22.76
CA LEU A 309 3.20 -38.24 22.57
C LEU A 309 4.23 -39.31 22.19
#